data_AF-A0A9E5A1Y9-F1
#
_entry.id   AF-A0A9E5A1Y9-F1
#
_cell.length_a   1.000
_cell.length_b   1.000
_cell.length_c   1.000
_cell.angle_alpha   90.00
_cell.angle_beta   90.00
_cell.angle_gamma   90.00
#
_symmetry.space_group_name_H-M   'P 1'
#
loop_
_entity.id
_entity.type
_entity.pdbx_description
1 polymer ?
#
loop_
_entity_poly.entity_id
_entity_poly.type
_entity_poly.pdbx_seq_one_letter_code
_entity_poly.pdbx_strand_id
1 'polypeptide(L)'
;MNLLCGTKKIFNRENRDKKDISSMFKDFCGNCNIEMPKWDKVVGKQIRAADRTIYPIIEVVTIGNNMPNFRGIEIFPVALVIEESGEKYAVSITGEEIDSDELIEMVFKESKKQ
;
A
#
# COMPACT_ATOMS: atom_id res chain seq x y z
N MET A 1 -4.36 -1.96 -29.66
CA MET A 1 -4.65 -2.64 -28.37
C MET A 1 -4.43 -1.64 -27.24
N ASN A 2 -5.51 -1.16 -26.63
CA ASN A 2 -5.46 -0.18 -25.53
C ASN A 2 -5.09 -0.86 -24.21
N LEU A 3 -3.80 -0.96 -23.90
CA LEU A 3 -3.27 -1.45 -22.61
C LEU A 3 -3.71 -0.61 -21.39
N LEU A 4 -4.28 0.57 -21.62
CA LEU A 4 -4.72 1.52 -20.58
C LEU A 4 -6.01 1.12 -19.85
N CYS A 5 -6.78 0.16 -20.35
CA CYS A 5 -8.08 -0.20 -19.74
C CYS A 5 -7.97 -1.29 -18.65
N GLY A 6 -6.91 -2.10 -18.68
CA GLY A 6 -6.72 -3.21 -17.73
C GLY A 6 -6.10 -2.82 -16.39
N THR A 7 -5.20 -1.83 -16.40
CA THR A 7 -4.50 -1.38 -15.19
C THR A 7 -5.50 -0.83 -14.17
N LYS A 8 -6.41 0.04 -14.59
CA LYS A 8 -7.45 0.59 -13.68
C LYS A 8 -8.35 -0.47 -13.03
N LYS A 9 -8.56 -1.65 -13.63
CA LYS A 9 -9.44 -2.69 -13.04
C LYS A 9 -8.70 -3.61 -12.06
N ILE A 10 -7.43 -3.90 -12.34
CA ILE A 10 -6.59 -4.80 -11.52
C ILE A 10 -6.02 -4.06 -10.30
N PHE A 11 -5.74 -2.77 -10.45
CA PHE A 11 -5.10 -1.94 -9.42
C PHE A 11 -6.06 -1.02 -8.64
N ASN A 12 -7.39 -1.11 -8.88
CA ASN A 12 -8.33 -0.31 -8.11
C ASN A 12 -8.34 -0.76 -6.64
N ARG A 13 -8.00 0.15 -5.74
CA ARG A 13 -7.97 -0.04 -4.27
C ARG A 13 -9.30 -0.57 -3.72
N GLU A 14 -10.43 -0.22 -4.36
CA GLU A 14 -11.78 -0.71 -4.00
C GLU A 14 -12.00 -2.22 -4.21
N ASN A 15 -11.10 -2.92 -4.92
CA ASN A 15 -11.22 -4.37 -5.15
C ASN A 15 -10.33 -5.22 -4.21
N ARG A 16 -9.58 -4.58 -3.30
CA ARG A 16 -8.59 -5.21 -2.41
C ARG A 16 -9.12 -6.41 -1.62
N ASP A 17 -10.35 -6.33 -1.12
CA ASP A 17 -10.96 -7.37 -0.28
C ASP A 17 -11.84 -8.36 -1.04
N LYS A 18 -11.95 -8.21 -2.36
CA LYS A 18 -12.76 -9.15 -3.13
C LYS A 18 -11.91 -10.37 -3.47
N LYS A 19 -12.48 -11.56 -3.18
CA LYS A 19 -12.12 -12.84 -3.83
C LYS A 19 -12.00 -12.73 -5.36
N ASP A 20 -12.51 -11.64 -5.94
CA ASP A 20 -12.45 -11.33 -7.36
C ASP A 20 -11.08 -10.93 -7.91
N ILE A 21 -10.07 -10.52 -7.13
CA ILE A 21 -8.77 -10.18 -7.76
C ILE A 21 -8.19 -11.41 -8.46
N SER A 22 -8.29 -12.61 -7.86
CA SER A 22 -7.78 -13.83 -8.47
C SER A 22 -8.60 -14.26 -9.70
N SER A 23 -9.94 -14.14 -9.68
CA SER A 23 -10.78 -14.44 -10.85
C SER A 23 -10.59 -13.40 -11.96
N MET A 24 -10.63 -12.10 -11.65
CA MET A 24 -10.40 -11.01 -12.61
C MET A 24 -9.01 -11.10 -13.23
N PHE A 25 -7.98 -11.43 -12.44
CA PHE A 25 -6.63 -11.61 -12.96
C PHE A 25 -6.54 -12.85 -13.85
N LYS A 26 -7.17 -13.98 -13.48
CA LYS A 26 -7.26 -15.17 -14.33
C LYS A 26 -8.02 -14.90 -15.64
N ASP A 27 -9.09 -14.12 -15.60
CA ASP A 27 -9.88 -13.75 -16.79
C ASP A 27 -9.10 -12.82 -17.73
N PHE A 28 -8.23 -11.96 -17.17
CA PHE A 28 -7.39 -11.05 -17.95
C PHE A 28 -6.08 -11.68 -18.43
N CYS A 29 -5.55 -12.64 -17.67
CA CYS A 29 -4.21 -13.21 -17.84
C CYS A 29 -4.20 -14.75 -17.93
N GLY A 30 -5.27 -15.39 -18.41
CA GLY A 30 -5.39 -16.85 -18.49
C GLY A 30 -4.25 -17.55 -19.27
N ASN A 31 -3.54 -16.82 -20.14
CA ASN A 31 -2.35 -17.27 -20.87
C ASN A 31 -1.09 -16.41 -20.61
N CYS A 32 -1.08 -15.58 -19.57
CA CYS A 32 0.03 -14.66 -19.31
C CYS A 32 0.87 -15.17 -18.13
N ASN A 33 2.21 -15.14 -18.27
CA ASN A 33 3.16 -15.54 -17.21
C ASN A 33 3.27 -14.51 -16.06
N ILE A 34 2.27 -13.65 -15.88
CA ILE A 34 2.28 -12.57 -14.88
C ILE A 34 1.92 -13.15 -13.52
N GLU A 35 2.72 -12.84 -12.51
CA GLU A 35 2.49 -13.25 -11.13
C GLU A 35 1.32 -12.49 -10.50
N MET A 36 0.72 -13.07 -9.45
CA MET A 36 -0.29 -12.36 -8.68
C MET A 36 0.30 -11.08 -8.05
N PRO A 37 -0.44 -9.97 -8.04
CA PRO A 37 -0.01 -8.75 -7.38
C PRO A 37 0.27 -8.97 -5.90
N LYS A 38 1.41 -8.48 -5.42
CA LYS A 38 1.77 -8.47 -3.99
C LYS A 38 1.51 -7.08 -3.44
N TRP A 39 0.85 -7.01 -2.29
CA TRP A 39 0.48 -5.78 -1.61
C TRP A 39 1.22 -5.70 -0.29
N ASP A 40 2.03 -4.66 -0.12
CA ASP A 40 2.81 -4.42 1.09
C ASP A 40 2.49 -3.03 1.63
N LYS A 41 2.21 -2.92 2.94
CA LYS A 41 2.08 -1.63 3.64
C LYS A 41 3.44 -1.30 4.28
N VAL A 42 3.98 -0.11 4.02
CA VAL A 42 5.30 0.29 4.51
C VAL A 42 5.30 1.71 5.07
N VAL A 43 6.19 1.93 6.04
CA VAL A 43 6.50 3.25 6.57
C VAL A 43 7.51 3.90 5.64
N GLY A 44 7.10 5.02 5.04
CA GLY A 44 7.95 5.86 4.21
C GLY A 44 9.02 6.59 5.02
N LYS A 45 9.89 7.30 4.30
CA LYS A 45 10.94 8.09 4.94
C LYS A 45 10.34 9.17 5.84
N GLN A 46 10.83 9.27 7.07
CA GLN A 46 10.46 10.30 8.03
C GLN A 46 10.69 11.70 7.46
N ILE A 47 9.72 12.58 7.65
CA ILE A 47 9.76 14.01 7.31
C ILE A 47 9.69 14.80 8.62
N ARG A 48 10.64 15.72 8.83
CA ARG A 48 10.61 16.65 9.97
C ARG A 48 10.06 17.99 9.49
N ALA A 49 9.02 18.48 10.15
CA ALA A 49 8.38 19.75 9.82
C ALA A 49 8.09 20.51 11.11
N ALA A 50 8.90 21.54 11.39
CA ALA A 50 8.85 22.31 12.63
C ALA A 50 8.94 21.42 13.88
N ASP A 51 7.91 21.42 14.72
CA ASP A 51 7.76 20.66 15.97
C ASP A 51 7.17 19.26 15.75
N ARG A 52 6.97 18.86 14.49
CA ARG A 52 6.30 17.61 14.12
C ARG A 52 7.24 16.68 13.39
N THR A 53 7.08 15.40 13.69
CA THR A 53 7.63 14.32 12.90
C THR A 53 6.51 13.60 12.17
N ILE A 54 6.63 13.49 10.85
CA ILE A 54 5.62 12.87 9.99
C ILE A 54 6.22 11.59 9.39
N TYR A 55 5.48 10.49 9.52
CA TYR A 55 5.78 9.17 8.99
C TYR A 55 4.71 8.83 7.94
N PRO A 56 5.01 8.99 6.64
CA PRO A 56 4.07 8.63 5.59
C PRO A 56 3.84 7.12 5.59
N ILE A 57 2.57 6.71 5.51
CA ILE A 57 2.21 5.30 5.29
C ILE A 57 1.79 5.15 3.83
N ILE A 58 2.46 4.23 3.14
CA ILE A 58 2.18 3.92 1.74
C ILE A 58 1.90 2.44 1.57
N GLU A 59 1.09 2.14 0.56
CA GLU A 59 0.90 0.80 0.03
C GLU A 59 1.64 0.66 -1.28
N VAL A 60 2.38 -0.43 -1.40
CA VAL A 60 3.16 -0.77 -2.58
C VAL A 60 2.54 -2.01 -3.19
N VAL A 61 2.17 -1.90 -4.47
CA VAL A 61 1.69 -3.02 -5.27
C VAL A 61 2.79 -3.41 -6.23
N THR A 62 3.27 -4.64 -6.11
CA THR A 62 4.27 -5.20 -7.00
C THR A 62 3.65 -6.25 -7.89
N ILE A 63 3.81 -6.10 -9.21
CA ILE A 63 3.51 -7.13 -10.20
C ILE A 63 4.79 -7.56 -10.89
N GLY A 64 5.04 -8.87 -10.91
CA GLY A 64 6.14 -9.48 -11.65
C GLY A 64 5.64 -10.41 -12.74
N ASN A 65 6.56 -11.00 -13.49
CA ASN A 65 6.31 -12.19 -14.28
C ASN A 65 7.56 -13.09 -14.21
N ASN A 66 7.48 -14.28 -14.81
CA ASN A 66 8.61 -15.22 -14.84
C ASN A 66 9.81 -14.73 -15.70
N MET A 67 9.73 -13.55 -16.33
CA MET A 67 10.84 -12.92 -17.03
C MET A 67 11.60 -11.97 -16.08
N PRO A 68 12.93 -12.04 -16.03
CA PRO A 68 13.73 -11.32 -15.04
C PRO A 68 13.63 -9.78 -15.11
N ASN A 69 13.11 -9.22 -16.20
CA ASN A 69 13.13 -7.76 -16.47
C ASN A 69 11.76 -7.09 -16.41
N PHE A 70 10.69 -7.80 -16.06
CA PHE A 70 9.37 -7.18 -15.94
C PHE A 70 8.97 -7.07 -14.46
N ARG A 71 8.96 -5.83 -13.97
CA ARG A 71 8.46 -5.49 -12.65
C ARG A 71 7.66 -4.20 -12.73
N GLY A 72 6.36 -4.29 -12.48
CA GLY A 72 5.49 -3.14 -12.25
C GLY A 72 5.43 -2.83 -10.76
N ILE A 73 5.57 -1.57 -10.41
CA ILE A 73 5.40 -1.09 -9.03
C ILE A 73 4.44 0.10 -9.08
N GLU A 74 3.41 0.04 -8.26
CA GLU A 74 2.49 1.16 -8.03
C GLU A 74 2.49 1.50 -6.54
N ILE A 75 2.41 2.80 -6.22
CA ILE A 75 2.51 3.30 -4.84
C ILE A 75 1.27 4.13 -4.55
N PHE A 76 0.59 3.80 -3.46
CA PHE A 76 -0.62 4.49 -3.00
C PHE A 76 -0.36 5.13 -1.64
N PRO A 77 -0.54 6.45 -1.48
CA PRO A 77 -0.54 7.07 -0.16
C PRO A 77 -1.79 6.60 0.61
N VAL A 78 -1.59 6.21 1.87
CA VAL A 78 -2.67 5.70 2.73
C VAL A 78 -2.97 6.68 3.85
N ALA A 79 -1.96 7.01 4.64
CA ALA A 79 -2.10 7.82 5.84
C ALA A 79 -0.80 8.55 6.16
N LEU A 80 -0.87 9.48 7.11
CA LEU A 80 0.27 10.08 7.78
C LEU A 80 0.17 9.74 9.26
N VAL A 81 1.22 9.16 9.83
CA VAL A 81 1.37 9.09 11.29
C VAL A 81 2.19 10.30 11.72
N ILE A 82 1.70 11.05 12.69
CA ILE A 82 2.29 12.30 13.14
C ILE A 82 2.61 12.17 14.63
N GLU A 83 3.83 12.58 14.99
CA GLU A 83 4.25 12.79 16.37
C GLU A 83 4.52 14.29 16.57
N GLU A 84 3.76 14.92 17.46
CA GLU A 84 3.95 16.32 17.83
C GLU A 84 3.68 16.52 19.33
N SER A 85 4.57 17.24 20.02
CA SER A 85 4.44 17.48 21.46
C SER A 85 4.26 16.23 22.34
N GLY A 86 4.75 15.07 21.88
CA GLY A 86 4.63 13.77 22.57
C GLY A 86 3.35 13.00 22.27
N GLU A 87 2.40 13.61 21.55
CA GLU A 87 1.17 12.97 21.08
C GLU A 87 1.41 12.27 19.74
N LYS A 88 0.75 11.13 19.55
CA LYS A 88 0.83 10.31 18.32
C LYS A 88 -0.56 10.10 17.76
N TYR A 89 -0.75 10.40 16.48
CA TYR A 89 -2.02 10.18 15.80
C TYR A 89 -1.82 9.86 14.32
N ALA A 90 -2.82 9.22 13.71
CA ALA A 90 -2.83 8.91 12.29
C ALA A 90 -3.90 9.73 11.58
N VAL A 91 -3.59 10.19 10.36
CA VAL A 91 -4.50 10.95 9.50
C VAL A 91 -4.62 10.23 8.17
N SER A 92 -5.84 9.87 7.77
CA SER A 92 -6.12 9.28 6.47
C SER A 92 -5.89 10.30 5.36
N ILE A 93 -5.16 9.91 4.30
CA ILE A 93 -4.98 10.75 3.10
C ILE A 93 -6.16 10.60 2.15
N THR A 94 -6.79 9.43 2.14
CA THR A 94 -7.89 9.10 1.23
C THR A 94 -9.27 9.44 1.79
N GLY A 95 -9.35 9.76 3.08
CA GLY A 95 -10.63 9.96 3.79
C GLY A 95 -11.34 8.63 4.12
N GLU A 96 -10.73 7.50 3.79
CA GLU A 96 -11.18 6.17 4.22
C GLU A 96 -10.92 6.00 5.72
N GLU A 97 -11.75 5.17 6.36
CA GLU A 97 -11.54 4.74 7.75
C GLU A 97 -10.21 3.99 7.85
N ILE A 98 -9.42 4.36 8.87
CA ILE A 98 -8.11 3.76 9.14
C ILE A 98 -8.05 3.29 10.58
N ASP A 99 -7.38 2.16 10.80
CA ASP A 99 -7.00 1.72 12.13
C ASP A 99 -5.78 2.55 12.57
N SER A 100 -6.03 3.58 13.37
CA SER A 100 -4.98 4.49 13.82
C SER A 100 -3.96 3.79 14.72
N ASP A 101 -4.40 2.84 15.55
CA ASP A 101 -3.54 2.13 16.49
C ASP A 101 -2.58 1.19 15.73
N GLU A 102 -3.09 0.44 14.75
CA GLU A 102 -2.26 -0.42 13.87
C GLU A 102 -1.14 0.40 13.20
N LEU A 103 -1.49 1.58 12.68
CA LEU A 103 -0.56 2.44 11.97
C LEU A 103 0.50 3.06 12.90
N ILE A 104 0.10 3.46 14.10
CA ILE A 104 1.01 3.97 15.14
C ILE A 104 1.95 2.85 15.59
N GLU A 105 1.45 1.65 15.86
CA GLU A 105 2.27 0.48 16.22
C GLU A 105 3.28 0.13 15.12
N MET A 106 2.88 0.21 13.85
CA MET A 106 3.78 -0.06 12.73
C MET A 106 4.97 0.90 12.70
N VAL A 107 4.78 2.16 13.11
CA VAL A 107 5.85 3.18 13.17
C VAL A 107 6.68 3.04 14.44
N PHE A 108 6.05 2.88 15.59
CA PHE A 108 6.70 3.04 16.88
C PHE A 108 7.00 1.74 17.61
N LYS A 109 6.68 0.57 17.01
CA LYS A 109 6.87 -0.81 17.55
C LYS A 109 7.43 -0.78 18.95
N GLU A 110 6.55 -0.73 19.95
CA GLU A 110 7.02 -0.86 21.32
C GLU A 110 7.81 -2.17 21.38
N SER A 111 9.10 -2.06 21.68
CA SER A 111 9.93 -3.21 21.96
C SER A 111 9.41 -3.82 23.25
N LYS A 112 8.36 -4.65 23.16
CA LYS A 112 8.00 -5.60 24.22
C LYS A 112 9.17 -6.57 24.34
N LYS A 113 10.22 -6.14 25.06
CA LYS A 113 11.23 -7.04 25.62
C LYS A 113 10.48 -7.90 26.62
N GLN A 114 10.25 -9.16 26.24
CA GLN A 114 10.06 -10.26 27.18
C GLN A 114 11.32 -10.42 28.04
#